data_AF-A0A821KUM8-F1
#
_entry.id   AF-A0A821KUM8-F1
#
_cell.length_a   1.000
_cell.length_b   1.000
_cell.length_c   1.000
_cell.angle_alpha   90.00
_cell.angle_beta   90.00
_cell.angle_gamma   90.00
#
_symmetry.space_group_name_H-M   'P 1'
#
loop_
_entity.id
_entity.type
_entity.pdbx_description
1 polymer ?
#
loop_
_entity_poly.entity_id
_entity_poly.type
_entity_poly.pdbx_seq_one_letter_code
_entity_poly.pdbx_strand_id
1 'polypeptide(L)'
;MPIAARRKKNSSSESSNGSSPSSSSDDEDILSSKFSRSMTNKTTELTLKDDEDTMGFQAPLPEYDEEQGESDDDRRTLSRVIESSASGFIENNKKRSIEKKKRKRIYFICVSMCKYECVRRAAKRLNFREVSDEDDWNVYWTDTSVGIERVAQMKKWQKINHFPGMSEICRKDSLTRNMSRMVKMFPKEYAFYPKAWCLPADYSDFTKYCAEKKCKTFISKPDVGCQGRGIFLTKNPSKDIKSSDNFVVQVYVNR
;
A
#
# COMPACT_ATOMS: atom_id res chain seq x y z
N MET A 1 -20.11 -63.22 -12.07
CA MET A 1 -20.42 -64.10 -13.22
C MET A 1 -21.78 -64.75 -12.96
N PRO A 2 -22.60 -65.08 -13.98
CA PRO A 2 -22.76 -64.40 -15.29
C PRO A 2 -24.25 -64.25 -15.73
N ILE A 3 -24.49 -63.60 -16.90
CA ILE A 3 -25.63 -63.82 -17.85
C ILE A 3 -27.06 -63.40 -17.37
N ALA A 4 -27.66 -62.28 -17.85
CA ALA A 4 -28.36 -62.05 -19.15
C ALA A 4 -29.86 -62.49 -19.13
N ALA A 5 -30.80 -62.02 -19.98
CA ALA A 5 -30.95 -60.83 -20.83
C ALA A 5 -32.41 -60.73 -21.37
N ARG A 6 -32.86 -59.55 -21.84
CA ARG A 6 -34.02 -59.40 -22.75
C ARG A 6 -33.85 -58.10 -23.57
N ARG A 7 -33.30 -58.17 -24.80
CA ARG A 7 -33.95 -58.43 -26.11
C ARG A 7 -34.88 -57.28 -26.54
N LYS A 8 -34.39 -56.24 -27.25
CA LYS A 8 -34.12 -56.08 -28.71
C LYS A 8 -35.35 -55.80 -29.60
N LYS A 9 -35.31 -54.63 -30.28
CA LYS A 9 -35.78 -54.23 -31.65
C LYS A 9 -35.62 -52.68 -31.70
N ASN A 10 -34.89 -51.97 -32.59
CA ASN A 10 -34.55 -52.07 -34.03
C ASN A 10 -35.79 -52.26 -34.93
N SER A 11 -36.04 -51.47 -35.98
CA SER A 11 -35.35 -50.29 -36.58
C SER A 11 -36.40 -49.44 -37.40
N SER A 12 -36.16 -48.38 -38.19
CA SER A 12 -34.99 -47.93 -38.99
C SER A 12 -35.01 -46.41 -39.35
N SER A 13 -34.00 -46.00 -40.14
CA SER A 13 -33.82 -44.83 -41.04
C SER A 13 -35.06 -44.13 -41.63
N GLU A 14 -35.06 -42.80 -41.83
CA GLU A 14 -34.38 -42.14 -42.97
C GLU A 14 -33.82 -40.71 -42.70
N SER A 15 -33.08 -40.15 -43.68
CA SER A 15 -32.17 -39.00 -43.53
C SER A 15 -32.40 -37.88 -44.57
N SER A 16 -32.18 -36.62 -44.19
CA SER A 16 -31.81 -35.55 -45.14
C SER A 16 -31.04 -34.40 -44.45
N ASN A 17 -30.23 -33.68 -45.25
CA ASN A 17 -29.25 -32.70 -44.80
C ASN A 17 -29.83 -31.28 -44.58
N GLY A 18 -29.14 -30.48 -43.75
CA GLY A 18 -29.34 -29.02 -43.68
C GLY A 18 -28.18 -28.33 -42.94
N SER A 19 -27.47 -27.42 -43.62
CA SER A 19 -26.23 -26.79 -43.14
C SER A 19 -26.45 -25.58 -42.20
N SER A 20 -25.38 -25.21 -41.50
CA SER A 20 -25.28 -24.11 -40.52
C SER A 20 -25.71 -22.72 -41.03
N PRO A 21 -25.93 -21.77 -40.10
CA PRO A 21 -24.94 -20.69 -40.01
C PRO A 21 -24.45 -20.39 -38.57
N SER A 22 -23.32 -19.68 -38.52
CA SER A 22 -22.61 -19.22 -37.32
C SER A 22 -23.12 -17.87 -36.79
N SER A 23 -23.09 -17.67 -35.48
CA SER A 23 -22.87 -16.33 -34.89
C SER A 23 -22.31 -16.40 -33.46
N SER A 24 -21.27 -15.60 -33.21
CA SER A 24 -20.85 -15.04 -31.92
C SER A 24 -21.86 -13.96 -31.46
N SER A 25 -21.88 -13.40 -30.24
CA SER A 25 -21.09 -13.52 -28.99
C SER A 25 -21.93 -12.93 -27.84
N ASP A 26 -21.38 -12.88 -26.62
CA ASP A 26 -21.74 -11.94 -25.53
C ASP A 26 -23.03 -12.23 -24.72
N ASP A 27 -22.86 -12.90 -23.58
CA ASP A 27 -23.88 -13.07 -22.52
C ASP A 27 -23.23 -13.00 -21.11
N GLU A 28 -22.79 -11.80 -20.69
CA GLU A 28 -22.35 -11.50 -19.32
C GLU A 28 -22.70 -10.04 -18.95
N ASP A 29 -23.97 -9.72 -18.68
CA ASP A 29 -24.34 -8.50 -17.92
C ASP A 29 -25.81 -8.40 -17.43
N ILE A 30 -26.33 -9.40 -16.68
CA ILE A 30 -27.68 -9.29 -16.05
C ILE A 30 -27.69 -9.70 -14.58
N LEU A 31 -27.10 -8.87 -13.71
CA LEU A 31 -27.41 -8.88 -12.26
C LEU A 31 -27.30 -7.51 -11.55
N SER A 32 -27.03 -6.42 -12.28
CA SER A 32 -26.84 -5.06 -11.73
C SER A 32 -28.16 -4.31 -11.43
N SER A 33 -29.29 -4.71 -11.99
CA SER A 33 -30.50 -3.86 -12.09
C SER A 33 -31.59 -4.04 -11.02
N LYS A 34 -31.36 -4.79 -9.93
CA LYS A 34 -32.42 -5.15 -8.95
C LYS A 34 -32.12 -4.86 -7.46
N PHE A 35 -31.46 -3.74 -7.15
CA PHE A 35 -31.47 -3.22 -5.77
C PHE A 35 -31.61 -1.69 -5.64
N SER A 36 -32.57 -1.13 -6.39
CA SER A 36 -32.83 0.31 -6.43
C SER A 36 -34.24 0.69 -5.98
N ARG A 37 -34.59 0.45 -4.70
CA ARG A 37 -35.67 1.23 -4.04
C ARG A 37 -35.66 1.20 -2.51
N SER A 38 -35.64 2.42 -1.94
CA SER A 38 -36.20 2.82 -0.64
C SER A 38 -35.58 2.27 0.65
N MET A 39 -34.65 3.05 1.22
CA MET A 39 -34.70 3.45 2.64
C MET A 39 -34.22 4.90 2.76
N THR A 40 -35.13 5.82 3.08
CA THR A 40 -34.81 7.22 3.38
C THR A 40 -34.33 7.34 4.83
N ASN A 41 -33.13 7.89 5.04
CA ASN A 41 -32.72 8.40 6.35
C ASN A 41 -31.87 9.65 6.19
N LYS A 42 -32.05 10.60 7.11
CA LYS A 42 -31.60 11.99 6.98
C LYS A 42 -30.07 12.12 7.04
N THR A 43 -29.48 12.72 6.00
CA THR A 43 -28.10 13.22 6.05
C THR A 43 -28.07 14.50 6.88
N THR A 44 -27.44 14.46 8.05
CA THR A 44 -26.92 15.67 8.69
C THR A 44 -25.59 16.02 8.03
N GLU A 45 -25.56 17.08 7.24
CA GLU A 45 -24.32 17.64 6.72
C GLU A 45 -23.46 18.16 7.89
N LEU A 46 -22.33 17.50 8.12
CA LEU A 46 -21.24 18.09 8.90
C LEU A 46 -20.40 18.93 7.93
N THR A 47 -20.75 20.22 7.82
CA THR A 47 -19.90 21.20 7.17
C THR A 47 -18.60 21.35 7.96
N LEU A 48 -17.50 20.86 7.38
CA LEU A 48 -16.16 21.23 7.82
C LEU A 48 -16.01 22.74 7.55
N LYS A 49 -15.92 23.53 8.60
CA LYS A 49 -15.49 24.92 8.49
C LYS A 49 -13.97 24.92 8.29
N ASP A 50 -13.52 25.68 7.29
CA ASP A 50 -12.11 25.98 7.11
C ASP A 50 -11.67 26.98 8.18
N ASP A 51 -11.33 26.47 9.37
CA ASP A 51 -10.73 27.28 10.43
C ASP A 51 -9.24 27.52 10.06
N GLU A 52 -8.96 28.69 9.45
CA GLU A 52 -7.59 29.20 9.19
C GLU A 52 -6.86 29.60 10.49
N ASP A 53 -6.73 28.70 11.46
CA ASP A 53 -5.89 28.93 12.63
C ASP A 53 -4.47 28.39 12.41
N THR A 54 -3.56 29.30 12.08
CA THR A 54 -2.16 29.03 11.75
C THR A 54 -1.35 28.72 13.03
N MET A 55 -1.51 27.53 13.59
CA MET A 55 -0.56 27.01 14.57
C MET A 55 0.71 26.53 13.85
N GLY A 56 1.78 27.33 13.96
CA GLY A 56 3.06 27.11 13.29
C GLY A 56 3.81 25.87 13.77
N PHE A 57 3.51 24.71 13.17
CA PHE A 57 4.23 23.47 13.42
C PHE A 57 5.57 23.43 12.66
N GLN A 58 6.55 24.21 13.13
CA GLN A 58 7.92 24.20 12.64
C GLN A 58 8.66 22.96 13.17
N ALA A 59 8.47 21.80 12.53
CA ALA A 59 9.28 20.63 12.82
C ALA A 59 10.77 20.94 12.54
N PRO A 60 11.69 20.75 13.50
CA PRO A 60 13.11 20.91 13.23
C PRO A 60 13.56 19.91 12.17
N LEU A 61 14.17 20.41 11.10
CA LEU A 61 14.90 19.54 10.18
C LEU A 61 16.13 18.99 10.91
N PRO A 62 16.41 17.68 10.85
CA PRO A 62 17.64 17.14 11.40
C PRO A 62 18.85 17.74 10.65
N GLU A 63 19.84 18.21 11.41
CA GLU A 63 21.14 18.56 10.87
C GLU A 63 21.82 17.28 10.39
N TYR A 64 22.01 17.16 9.07
CA TYR A 64 22.85 16.15 8.46
C TYR A 64 24.23 16.76 8.21
N ASP A 65 25.26 16.21 8.84
CA ASP A 65 26.65 16.58 8.56
C ASP A 65 26.98 16.32 7.08
N GLU A 66 27.50 17.34 6.39
CA GLU A 66 27.96 17.21 5.01
C GLU A 66 29.34 16.56 4.97
N GLU A 67 29.40 15.26 4.68
CA GLU A 67 30.66 14.63 4.26
C GLU A 67 31.17 15.29 2.97
N GLN A 68 32.41 15.79 3.02
CA GLN A 68 33.01 16.59 1.96
C GLN A 68 33.33 15.75 0.73
N GLY A 69 32.92 16.25 -0.43
CA GLY A 69 33.26 15.72 -1.75
C GLY A 69 33.31 16.84 -2.80
N GLU A 70 34.28 17.74 -2.68
CA GLU A 70 34.57 18.75 -3.71
C GLU A 70 35.75 18.30 -4.59
N SER A 71 35.57 18.38 -5.91
CA SER A 71 36.65 18.29 -6.91
C SER A 71 36.83 19.66 -7.56
N ASP A 72 37.98 20.27 -7.35
CA ASP A 72 38.19 21.73 -7.44
C ASP A 72 38.47 22.30 -8.85
N ASP A 73 38.39 21.48 -9.90
CA ASP A 73 39.05 21.79 -11.20
C ASP A 73 38.22 22.71 -12.13
N ASP A 74 36.89 22.59 -12.13
CA ASP A 74 36.03 23.31 -13.10
C ASP A 74 35.97 24.83 -12.90
N ARG A 75 36.39 25.36 -11.75
CA ARG A 75 36.33 26.82 -11.47
C ARG A 75 37.43 27.63 -12.14
N ARG A 76 38.56 27.04 -12.51
CA ARG A 76 39.75 27.79 -12.99
C ARG A 76 39.65 28.22 -14.46
N THR A 77 38.86 27.51 -15.27
CA THR A 77 38.80 27.72 -16.73
C THR A 77 38.03 28.98 -17.11
N LEU A 78 37.00 29.36 -16.34
CA LEU A 78 36.14 30.49 -16.69
C LEU A 78 36.71 31.87 -16.28
N SER A 79 37.61 31.94 -15.30
CA SER A 79 38.19 33.22 -14.85
C SER A 79 39.20 33.81 -15.84
N ARG A 80 39.98 32.96 -16.51
CA ARG A 80 41.09 33.38 -17.39
C ARG A 80 40.68 34.05 -18.70
N VAL A 81 39.41 33.96 -19.11
CA VAL A 81 38.92 34.48 -20.40
C VAL A 81 38.49 35.97 -20.32
N ILE A 82 38.32 36.51 -19.11
CA ILE A 82 37.75 37.86 -18.91
C ILE A 82 38.83 38.93 -18.67
N GLU A 83 40.05 38.56 -18.24
CA GLU A 83 41.08 39.51 -17.79
C GLU A 83 41.94 40.14 -18.91
N SER A 84 41.81 39.76 -20.19
CA SER A 84 42.72 40.24 -21.24
C SER A 84 42.37 41.61 -21.85
N SER A 85 41.25 42.25 -21.47
CA SER A 85 40.66 43.32 -22.29
C SER A 85 39.98 44.47 -21.51
N ALA A 86 40.62 45.02 -20.47
CA ALA A 86 40.24 46.34 -19.91
C ALA A 86 41.34 46.98 -19.04
N SER A 87 42.25 47.73 -19.67
CA SER A 87 43.14 48.66 -18.96
C SER A 87 42.55 50.08 -18.98
N GLY A 88 42.22 50.63 -17.81
CA GLY A 88 41.86 52.05 -17.67
C GLY A 88 40.77 52.36 -16.63
N PHE A 89 40.98 53.45 -15.89
CA PHE A 89 40.05 54.10 -14.95
C PHE A 89 39.73 53.36 -13.64
N ILE A 90 40.52 53.71 -12.62
CA ILE A 90 40.15 53.58 -11.21
C ILE A 90 39.27 54.79 -10.84
N GLU A 91 38.02 54.56 -10.43
CA GLU A 91 37.34 55.52 -9.57
C GLU A 91 36.43 54.83 -8.54
N ASN A 92 36.32 55.46 -7.36
CA ASN A 92 35.75 54.87 -6.16
C ASN A 92 34.27 54.53 -6.30
N ASN A 93 33.90 53.25 -6.07
CA ASN A 93 32.51 52.90 -5.82
C ASN A 93 32.36 52.00 -4.59
N LYS A 94 31.36 52.31 -3.77
CA LYS A 94 31.18 51.76 -2.41
C LYS A 94 31.07 50.23 -2.45
N LYS A 95 31.90 49.54 -1.65
CA LYS A 95 31.76 48.09 -1.37
C LYS A 95 30.44 47.82 -0.63
N ARG A 96 29.33 47.72 -1.38
CA ARG A 96 28.14 47.00 -0.91
C ARG A 96 28.49 45.52 -0.92
N SER A 97 28.63 44.93 0.25
CA SER A 97 28.75 43.49 0.42
C SER A 97 27.48 42.81 -0.10
N ILE A 98 27.53 42.29 -1.33
CA ILE A 98 26.49 41.40 -1.82
C ILE A 98 26.62 40.10 -1.02
N GLU A 99 25.81 39.95 0.02
CA GLU A 99 25.57 38.64 0.63
C GLU A 99 25.11 37.70 -0.48
N LYS A 100 25.96 36.75 -0.84
CA LYS A 100 25.59 35.65 -1.73
C LYS A 100 24.60 34.76 -0.98
N LYS A 101 23.31 35.12 -1.03
CA LYS A 101 22.21 34.29 -0.51
C LYS A 101 22.42 32.87 -0.99
N LYS A 102 22.73 31.95 -0.06
CA LYS A 102 22.88 30.51 -0.37
C LYS A 102 21.64 30.09 -1.16
N ARG A 103 21.82 29.63 -2.40
CA ARG A 103 20.72 29.11 -3.21
C ARG A 103 20.08 27.97 -2.43
N LYS A 104 18.81 28.12 -2.04
CA LYS A 104 18.06 27.02 -1.40
C LYS A 104 18.08 25.84 -2.36
N ARG A 105 18.58 24.67 -1.90
CA ARG A 105 18.55 23.43 -2.68
C ARG A 105 17.08 23.14 -3.02
N ILE A 106 16.82 22.84 -4.28
CA ILE A 106 15.49 22.44 -4.76
C ILE A 106 15.49 20.92 -4.82
N TYR A 107 14.50 20.30 -4.20
CA TYR A 107 14.29 18.86 -4.25
C TYR A 107 13.09 18.54 -5.13
N PHE A 108 13.19 17.43 -5.86
CA PHE A 108 12.16 16.93 -6.76
C PHE A 108 11.43 15.75 -6.11
N ILE A 109 10.10 15.73 -6.23
CA ILE A 109 9.24 14.68 -5.68
C ILE A 109 8.32 14.11 -6.76
N CYS A 110 8.29 12.79 -6.87
CA CYS A 110 7.28 12.08 -7.64
C CYS A 110 6.14 11.64 -6.71
N VAL A 111 4.91 12.03 -7.05
CA VAL A 111 3.65 11.72 -6.34
C VAL A 111 2.60 11.12 -7.29
N SER A 112 3.03 10.58 -8.43
CA SER A 112 2.14 9.97 -9.45
C SER A 112 1.29 8.82 -8.90
N MET A 113 1.83 8.08 -7.91
CA MET A 113 1.15 6.97 -7.23
C MET A 113 0.56 7.37 -5.86
N CYS A 114 0.33 8.66 -5.64
CA CYS A 114 -0.25 9.22 -4.42
C CYS A 114 -1.56 9.96 -4.70
N LYS A 115 -2.66 9.47 -4.10
CA LYS A 115 -4.02 10.02 -4.24
C LYS A 115 -4.32 11.12 -3.23
N TYR A 116 -3.48 11.29 -2.20
CA TYR A 116 -3.75 12.17 -1.08
C TYR A 116 -3.19 13.58 -1.28
N GLU A 117 -4.08 14.54 -1.52
CA GLU A 117 -3.74 15.95 -1.73
C GLU A 117 -3.00 16.59 -0.53
N CYS A 118 -3.15 16.07 0.69
CA CYS A 118 -2.38 16.52 1.85
C CYS A 118 -0.86 16.32 1.68
N VAL A 119 -0.43 15.29 0.94
CA VAL A 119 0.99 15.04 0.62
C VAL A 119 1.50 16.10 -0.36
N ARG A 120 0.73 16.42 -1.40
CA ARG A 120 1.03 17.48 -2.38
C ARG A 120 1.14 18.85 -1.69
N ARG A 121 0.21 19.19 -0.79
CA ARG A 121 0.28 20.40 0.06
C ARG A 121 1.47 20.41 1.01
N ALA A 122 1.88 19.27 1.57
CA ALA A 122 3.09 19.18 2.40
C ALA A 122 4.36 19.42 1.56
N ALA A 123 4.50 18.74 0.43
CA ALA A 123 5.61 18.92 -0.51
C ALA A 123 5.77 20.38 -0.97
N LYS A 124 4.66 21.03 -1.35
CA LYS A 124 4.65 22.45 -1.75
C LYS A 124 5.15 23.38 -0.65
N ARG A 125 4.73 23.16 0.61
CA ARG A 125 5.22 23.93 1.78
C ARG A 125 6.71 23.73 2.04
N LEU A 126 7.25 22.54 1.74
CA LEU A 126 8.67 22.22 1.81
C LEU A 126 9.49 22.72 0.61
N ASN A 127 8.87 23.43 -0.34
CA ASN A 127 9.48 23.90 -1.61
C ASN A 127 9.96 22.76 -2.53
N PHE A 128 9.36 21.57 -2.42
CA PHE A 128 9.63 20.49 -3.34
C PHE A 128 8.91 20.76 -4.68
N ARG A 129 9.54 20.42 -5.80
CA ARG A 129 8.94 20.47 -7.13
C ARG A 129 8.41 19.10 -7.51
N GLU A 130 7.14 19.05 -7.88
CA GLU A 130 6.56 17.83 -8.42
C GLU A 130 7.12 17.53 -9.81
N VAL A 131 7.41 16.25 -10.06
CA VAL A 131 7.93 15.70 -11.32
C VAL A 131 7.23 14.37 -11.62
N SER A 132 7.34 13.85 -12.85
CA SER A 132 6.77 12.56 -13.21
C SER A 132 7.62 11.38 -12.67
N ASP A 133 7.30 10.13 -13.03
CA ASP A 133 8.12 8.97 -12.63
C ASP A 133 9.32 8.75 -13.58
N GLU A 134 9.21 9.27 -14.79
CA GLU A 134 10.21 9.25 -15.86
C GLU A 134 11.32 10.30 -15.65
N ASP A 135 11.03 11.33 -14.86
CA ASP A 135 11.94 12.41 -14.48
C ASP A 135 12.94 12.02 -13.36
N ASP A 136 14.03 12.79 -13.23
CA ASP A 136 14.98 12.61 -12.11
C ASP A 136 14.42 13.18 -10.79
N TRP A 137 13.88 12.29 -9.95
CA TRP A 137 13.32 12.63 -8.62
C TRP A 137 14.30 12.36 -7.47
N ASN A 138 14.14 13.09 -6.35
CA ASN A 138 14.83 12.83 -5.08
C ASN A 138 13.99 12.00 -4.11
N VAL A 139 12.68 12.26 -4.07
CA VAL A 139 11.71 11.53 -3.23
C VAL A 139 10.63 10.92 -4.10
N TYR A 140 10.34 9.64 -3.89
CA TYR A 140 9.17 8.97 -4.48
C TYR A 140 8.17 8.67 -3.37
N TRP A 141 6.93 9.12 -3.55
CA TRP A 141 5.85 8.88 -2.58
C TRP A 141 4.69 8.14 -3.23
N THR A 142 4.36 6.98 -2.66
CA THR A 142 3.25 6.13 -3.11
C THR A 142 2.38 5.66 -1.95
N ASP A 143 1.09 5.48 -2.22
CA ASP A 143 0.12 4.96 -1.25
C ASP A 143 0.20 3.44 -1.12
N THR A 144 0.75 2.75 -2.13
CA THR A 144 0.76 1.29 -2.24
C THR A 144 2.13 0.71 -1.91
N SER A 145 2.16 -0.58 -1.56
CA SER A 145 3.41 -1.34 -1.34
C SER A 145 4.32 -1.30 -2.57
N VAL A 146 5.62 -1.15 -2.33
CA VAL A 146 6.67 -1.10 -3.36
C VAL A 146 7.29 -2.47 -3.56
N GLY A 147 7.48 -2.89 -4.83
CA GLY A 147 8.21 -4.11 -5.18
C GLY A 147 9.71 -3.98 -4.93
N ILE A 148 10.37 -5.07 -4.54
CA ILE A 148 11.81 -5.10 -4.22
C ILE A 148 12.66 -4.61 -5.39
N GLU A 149 12.28 -4.98 -6.63
CA GLU A 149 12.93 -4.57 -7.88
C GLU A 149 13.03 -3.04 -8.01
N ARG A 150 11.94 -2.32 -7.70
CA ARG A 150 11.92 -0.85 -7.75
C ARG A 150 12.88 -0.25 -6.74
N VAL A 151 12.95 -0.79 -5.52
CA VAL A 151 13.90 -0.34 -4.49
C VAL A 151 15.35 -0.64 -4.89
N ALA A 152 15.59 -1.80 -5.50
CA ALA A 152 16.92 -2.21 -5.96
C ALA A 152 17.46 -1.35 -7.12
N GLN A 153 16.57 -0.74 -7.92
CA GLN A 153 16.92 0.17 -9.02
C GLN A 153 17.17 1.63 -8.58
N MET A 154 16.93 1.98 -7.30
CA MET A 154 17.07 3.35 -6.82
C MET A 154 18.53 3.83 -6.76
N LYS A 155 18.75 5.09 -7.15
CA LYS A 155 20.04 5.78 -7.01
C LYS A 155 20.30 6.09 -5.52
N LYS A 156 21.57 6.18 -5.10
CA LYS A 156 21.95 6.35 -3.66
C LYS A 156 21.31 7.57 -2.96
N TRP A 157 21.05 8.64 -3.72
CA TRP A 157 20.41 9.87 -3.25
C TRP A 157 18.88 9.85 -3.25
N GLN A 158 18.26 8.82 -3.84
CA GLN A 158 16.81 8.67 -3.89
C GLN A 158 16.27 8.11 -2.58
N LYS A 159 15.08 8.58 -2.18
CA LYS A 159 14.33 8.13 -1.00
C LYS A 159 12.92 7.74 -1.39
N ILE A 160 12.37 6.72 -0.73
CA ILE A 160 11.02 6.20 -0.95
C ILE A 160 10.34 5.97 0.40
N ASN A 161 9.02 6.16 0.48
CA ASN A 161 8.27 6.11 1.73
C ASN A 161 7.92 4.69 2.23
N HIS A 162 8.46 3.63 1.62
CA HIS A 162 8.23 2.23 2.00
C HIS A 162 9.54 1.44 2.08
N PHE A 163 9.70 0.63 3.12
CA PHE A 163 10.77 -0.36 3.19
C PHE A 163 10.33 -1.68 2.53
N PRO A 164 11.22 -2.39 1.81
CA PRO A 164 10.95 -3.73 1.33
C PRO A 164 10.77 -4.70 2.51
N GLY A 165 9.86 -5.67 2.39
CA GLY A 165 9.61 -6.68 3.43
C GLY A 165 8.65 -6.28 4.55
N MET A 166 8.18 -5.03 4.62
CA MET A 166 7.22 -4.57 5.66
C MET A 166 5.89 -5.34 5.68
N SER A 167 5.56 -6.07 4.61
CA SER A 167 4.47 -7.05 4.58
C SER A 167 4.51 -8.05 5.72
N GLU A 168 5.69 -8.36 6.26
CA GLU A 168 5.89 -9.30 7.38
C GLU A 168 5.24 -8.87 8.69
N ILE A 169 4.98 -7.57 8.86
CA ILE A 169 4.23 -7.02 10.01
C ILE A 169 2.91 -6.33 9.58
N CYS A 170 2.81 -5.84 8.35
CA CYS A 170 1.62 -5.13 7.87
C CYS A 170 0.50 -6.09 7.38
N ARG A 171 0.82 -7.30 6.93
CA ARG A 171 -0.19 -8.32 6.60
C ARG A 171 -0.58 -9.11 7.84
N LYS A 172 -1.88 -9.35 8.04
CA LYS A 172 -2.39 -10.04 9.23
C LYS A 172 -1.86 -11.46 9.36
N ASP A 173 -1.72 -12.16 8.24
CA ASP A 173 -1.29 -13.56 8.17
C ASP A 173 0.22 -13.68 8.49
N SER A 174 1.07 -12.85 7.88
CA SER A 174 2.51 -12.82 8.20
C SER A 174 2.75 -12.35 9.63
N LEU A 175 2.07 -11.28 10.09
CA LEU A 175 2.15 -10.80 11.46
C LEU A 175 1.78 -11.92 12.46
N THR A 176 0.69 -12.65 12.21
CA THR A 176 0.25 -13.75 13.09
C THR A 176 1.25 -14.90 13.12
N ARG A 177 1.82 -15.28 11.96
CA ARG A 177 2.90 -16.30 11.88
C ARG A 177 4.14 -15.85 12.64
N ASN A 178 4.57 -14.60 12.46
CA ASN A 178 5.76 -14.05 13.10
C ASN A 178 5.58 -13.89 14.62
N MET A 179 4.46 -13.32 15.08
CA MET A 179 4.15 -13.26 16.51
C MET A 179 4.02 -14.64 17.14
N SER A 180 3.45 -15.63 16.43
CA SER A 180 3.38 -17.02 16.90
C SER A 180 4.75 -17.71 17.01
N ARG A 181 5.77 -17.26 16.25
CA ARG A 181 7.17 -17.67 16.44
C ARG A 181 7.78 -16.97 17.65
N MET A 182 7.61 -15.64 17.77
CA MET A 182 8.18 -14.87 18.86
C MET A 182 7.63 -15.26 20.24
N VAL A 183 6.32 -15.49 20.36
CA VAL A 183 5.68 -15.98 21.61
C VAL A 183 6.23 -17.34 22.05
N LYS A 184 6.68 -18.20 21.13
CA LYS A 184 7.30 -19.50 21.49
C LYS A 184 8.72 -19.34 22.06
N MET A 185 9.46 -18.33 21.64
CA MET A 185 10.84 -18.06 22.09
C MET A 185 10.89 -17.14 23.31
N PHE A 186 10.02 -16.14 23.34
CA PHE A 186 10.01 -15.03 24.30
C PHE A 186 8.56 -14.79 24.82
N PRO A 187 8.01 -15.74 25.59
CA PRO A 187 6.58 -15.76 25.94
C PRO A 187 6.15 -14.62 26.86
N LYS A 188 7.06 -14.02 27.64
CA LYS A 188 6.74 -12.90 28.53
C LYS A 188 6.71 -11.58 27.75
N GLU A 189 7.68 -11.40 26.88
CA GLU A 189 7.94 -10.21 26.08
C GLU A 189 6.88 -10.03 24.99
N TYR A 190 6.36 -11.15 24.44
CA TYR A 190 5.32 -11.15 23.40
C TYR A 190 3.91 -11.47 23.91
N ALA A 191 3.69 -11.47 25.23
CA ALA A 191 2.38 -11.68 25.84
C ALA A 191 1.31 -10.63 25.43
N PHE A 192 1.74 -9.50 24.85
CA PHE A 192 0.84 -8.46 24.32
C PHE A 192 0.02 -8.91 23.10
N TYR A 193 0.43 -9.96 22.37
CA TYR A 193 -0.26 -10.38 21.16
C TYR A 193 -1.35 -11.43 21.46
N PRO A 194 -2.65 -11.15 21.24
CA PRO A 194 -3.71 -12.11 21.53
C PRO A 194 -3.60 -13.34 20.62
N LYS A 195 -3.77 -14.54 21.21
CA LYS A 195 -3.68 -15.82 20.51
C LYS A 195 -4.52 -15.82 19.23
N ALA A 196 -3.88 -16.17 18.11
CA ALA A 196 -4.46 -16.18 16.79
C ALA A 196 -3.98 -17.39 15.97
N TRP A 197 -4.65 -17.63 14.85
CA TRP A 197 -4.49 -18.75 13.92
C TRP A 197 -4.69 -18.24 12.48
N CYS A 198 -3.85 -18.68 11.55
CA CYS A 198 -3.97 -18.42 10.12
C CYS A 198 -4.67 -19.60 9.43
N LEU A 199 -5.92 -19.42 9.02
CA LEU A 199 -6.69 -20.43 8.29
C LEU A 199 -6.36 -20.37 6.78
N PRO A 200 -6.39 -21.51 6.06
CA PRO A 200 -6.78 -22.85 6.52
C PRO A 200 -5.69 -23.62 7.28
N ALA A 201 -4.42 -23.17 7.22
CA ALA A 201 -3.27 -23.92 7.72
C ALA A 201 -3.38 -24.34 9.21
N ASP A 202 -3.86 -23.43 10.06
CA ASP A 202 -3.96 -23.64 11.51
C ASP A 202 -5.35 -24.19 11.95
N TYR A 203 -6.23 -24.58 11.03
CA TYR A 203 -7.63 -24.94 11.34
C TYR A 203 -7.78 -26.10 12.32
N SER A 204 -6.88 -27.10 12.26
CA SER A 204 -6.88 -28.23 13.21
C SER A 204 -6.58 -27.77 14.64
N ASP A 205 -5.63 -26.86 14.82
CA ASP A 205 -5.25 -26.37 16.16
C ASP A 205 -6.23 -25.34 16.69
N PHE A 206 -6.86 -24.57 15.80
CA PHE A 206 -7.97 -23.69 16.13
C PHE A 206 -9.18 -24.48 16.64
N THR A 207 -9.57 -25.56 15.96
CA THR A 207 -10.74 -26.38 16.38
C THR A 207 -10.49 -27.14 17.68
N LYS A 208 -9.29 -27.66 17.92
CA LYS A 208 -8.88 -28.21 19.24
C LYS A 208 -9.02 -27.17 20.35
N TYR A 209 -8.46 -25.97 20.14
CA TYR A 209 -8.55 -24.88 21.13
C TYR A 209 -10.01 -24.49 21.44
N CYS A 210 -10.88 -24.46 20.43
CA CYS A 210 -12.31 -24.18 20.63
C CYS A 210 -13.02 -25.25 21.48
N ALA A 211 -12.65 -26.53 21.33
CA ALA A 211 -13.20 -27.63 22.12
C ALA A 211 -12.75 -27.57 23.59
N GLU A 212 -11.47 -27.22 23.83
CA GLU A 212 -10.90 -27.05 25.17
C GLU A 212 -11.40 -25.79 25.89
N LYS A 213 -11.43 -24.65 25.19
CA LYS A 213 -11.70 -23.33 25.77
C LYS A 213 -13.10 -22.85 25.39
N LYS A 214 -14.09 -23.52 25.98
CA LYS A 214 -15.52 -23.19 25.86
C LYS A 214 -15.79 -21.71 26.22
N CYS A 215 -16.83 -21.16 25.61
CA CYS A 215 -17.33 -19.78 25.85
C CYS A 215 -16.37 -18.63 25.48
N LYS A 216 -15.32 -18.86 24.69
CA LYS A 216 -14.52 -17.79 24.09
C LYS A 216 -15.24 -17.13 22.90
N THR A 217 -15.00 -15.83 22.73
CA THR A 217 -15.43 -15.07 21.55
C THR A 217 -14.20 -14.90 20.65
N PHE A 218 -14.40 -15.05 19.35
CA PHE A 218 -13.36 -14.91 18.33
C PHE A 218 -13.70 -13.78 17.38
N ILE A 219 -12.66 -13.16 16.83
CA ILE A 219 -12.74 -12.16 15.76
C ILE A 219 -12.05 -12.72 14.52
N SER A 220 -12.83 -12.91 13.46
CA SER A 220 -12.37 -13.42 12.16
C SER A 220 -12.10 -12.25 11.23
N LYS A 221 -10.92 -12.23 10.61
CA LYS A 221 -10.44 -11.10 9.79
C LYS A 221 -9.95 -11.62 8.44
N PRO A 222 -10.42 -11.11 7.29
CA PRO A 222 -9.88 -11.47 5.98
C PRO A 222 -8.38 -11.16 5.92
N ASP A 223 -7.58 -12.04 5.31
CA ASP A 223 -6.13 -11.87 5.22
C ASP A 223 -5.76 -10.52 4.60
N VAL A 224 -6.31 -10.26 3.41
CA VAL A 224 -6.21 -9.00 2.68
C VAL A 224 -7.42 -8.13 2.99
N GLY A 225 -7.18 -6.88 3.37
CA GLY A 225 -8.26 -5.91 3.65
C GLY A 225 -7.94 -4.98 4.82
N CYS A 226 -8.61 -3.83 4.83
CA CYS A 226 -8.46 -2.75 5.80
C CYS A 226 -9.84 -2.19 6.19
N GLN A 227 -9.87 -1.17 7.07
CA GLN A 227 -11.10 -0.45 7.46
C GLN A 227 -12.19 -1.34 8.09
N GLY A 228 -11.83 -2.47 8.68
CA GLY A 228 -12.78 -3.41 9.30
C GLY A 228 -13.68 -4.20 8.34
N ARG A 229 -13.53 -4.02 7.02
CA ARG A 229 -14.39 -4.70 6.02
C ARG A 229 -14.20 -6.22 6.07
N GLY A 230 -15.31 -6.94 6.08
CA GLY A 230 -15.35 -8.41 6.16
C GLY A 230 -14.98 -9.00 7.53
N ILE A 231 -14.75 -8.17 8.57
CA ILE A 231 -14.53 -8.66 9.94
C ILE A 231 -15.87 -9.05 10.56
N PHE A 232 -15.90 -10.19 11.27
CA PHE A 232 -17.04 -10.59 12.09
C PHE A 232 -16.60 -11.19 13.43
N LEU A 233 -17.54 -11.22 14.38
CA LEU A 233 -17.37 -11.89 15.68
C LEU A 233 -18.17 -13.19 15.70
N THR A 234 -17.63 -14.23 16.33
CA THR A 234 -18.35 -15.49 16.56
C THR A 234 -18.05 -16.08 17.94
N LYS A 235 -19.05 -16.76 18.52
CA LYS A 235 -18.92 -17.67 19.67
C LYS A 235 -19.08 -19.15 19.28
N ASN A 236 -19.46 -19.42 18.03
CA ASN A 236 -19.77 -20.74 17.47
C ASN A 236 -18.93 -21.01 16.20
N PRO A 237 -17.59 -20.97 16.29
CA PRO A 237 -16.73 -20.98 15.10
C PRO A 237 -16.88 -22.23 14.22
N SER A 238 -17.29 -23.38 14.77
CA SER A 238 -17.57 -24.61 14.02
C SER A 238 -18.77 -24.50 13.07
N LYS A 239 -19.65 -23.52 13.26
CA LYS A 239 -20.78 -23.22 12.35
C LYS A 239 -20.43 -22.09 11.39
N ASP A 240 -19.74 -21.07 11.88
CA ASP A 240 -19.57 -19.79 11.18
C ASP A 240 -18.28 -19.71 10.35
N ILE A 241 -17.37 -20.68 10.49
CA ILE A 241 -16.07 -20.73 9.81
C ILE A 241 -15.86 -22.13 9.23
N LYS A 242 -15.55 -22.22 7.92
CA LYS A 242 -15.26 -23.48 7.22
C LYS A 242 -13.76 -23.76 7.20
N SER A 243 -13.39 -25.03 7.03
CA SER A 243 -11.99 -25.45 6.90
C SER A 243 -11.28 -24.92 5.65
N SER A 244 -12.01 -24.43 4.67
CA SER A 244 -11.51 -23.82 3.43
C SER A 244 -11.34 -22.30 3.49
N ASP A 245 -11.77 -21.65 4.57
CA ASP A 245 -11.84 -20.19 4.62
C ASP A 245 -10.47 -19.56 4.91
N ASN A 246 -10.13 -18.49 4.18
CA ASN A 246 -8.88 -17.74 4.35
C ASN A 246 -9.09 -16.56 5.31
N PHE A 247 -8.89 -16.83 6.60
CA PHE A 247 -9.02 -15.86 7.68
C PHE A 247 -7.87 -15.95 8.68
N VAL A 248 -7.47 -14.79 9.19
CA VAL A 248 -6.81 -14.71 10.50
C VAL A 248 -7.89 -14.65 11.57
N VAL A 249 -8.01 -15.72 12.36
CA VAL A 249 -8.92 -15.81 13.50
C VAL A 249 -8.13 -15.53 14.78
N GLN A 250 -8.65 -14.67 15.65
CA GLN A 250 -7.99 -14.27 16.89
C GLN A 250 -8.97 -14.34 18.07
N VAL A 251 -8.47 -14.68 19.27
CA VAL A 251 -9.26 -14.54 20.50
C VAL A 251 -9.62 -13.08 20.70
N TYR A 252 -10.91 -12.78 20.81
CA TYR A 252 -11.38 -11.42 21.03
C TYR A 252 -11.04 -10.99 22.47
N VAL A 253 -10.42 -9.80 22.60
CA VAL A 253 -10.09 -9.21 23.89
C VAL A 253 -11.34 -8.53 24.44
N ASN A 254 -11.97 -9.15 25.43
CA ASN A 254 -12.99 -8.49 26.26
C ASN A 254 -12.32 -7.70 27.39
N ARG A 255 -13.05 -6.72 27.93
CA ARG A 255 -12.68 -6.01 29.16
C ARG A 255 -12.73 -6.94 30.37
#